data_AF-A0A0A9HL68-F1
#
_entry.id   AF-A0A0A9HL68-F1
#
_cell.length_a   1.000
_cell.length_b   1.000
_cell.length_c   1.000
_cell.angle_alpha   90.00
_cell.angle_beta   90.00
_cell.angle_gamma   90.00
#
_symmetry.space_group_name_H-M   'P 1'
#
loop_
_entity.id
_entity.type
_entity.pdbx_description
1 polymer ?
#
loop_
_entity_poly.entity_id
_entity_poly.type
_entity_poly.pdbx_seq_one_letter_code
_entity_poly.pdbx_strand_id
1 'polypeptide(L)'
;MSADIWVMPAEGGVLGFLILSDFSVQLWKRETDSDDVARWVLGRTIDLDNLLLLSSDEAHYPMIFGFAEDDNVLFIWTTIGIFTIQLESIEFMQFKEPSETHNSSICHPFAGVYTAGMPIDGGH
;
A
#
# COMPACT_ATOMS: atom_id res chain seq x y z
N MET A 1 18.78 8.80 -2.23
CA MET A 1 17.60 8.71 -1.37
C MET A 1 16.41 9.17 -2.19
N SER A 2 15.63 8.21 -2.71
CA SER A 2 14.29 8.47 -3.25
C SER A 2 13.32 8.12 -2.11
N ALA A 3 12.32 8.96 -1.87
CA ALA A 3 11.26 8.66 -0.92
C ALA A 3 9.95 8.62 -1.70
N ASP A 4 9.23 7.52 -1.60
CA ASP A 4 7.90 7.39 -2.18
C ASP A 4 6.86 7.74 -1.13
N ILE A 5 5.86 8.50 -1.54
CA ILE A 5 4.75 8.90 -0.68
C ILE A 5 3.43 8.49 -1.32
N TRP A 6 2.53 7.99 -0.49
CA TRP A 6 1.18 7.63 -0.89
C TRP A 6 0.15 8.19 0.10
N VAL A 7 -0.99 8.64 -0.41
CA VAL A 7 -2.11 9.13 0.41
C VAL A 7 -3.06 7.97 0.70
N MET A 8 -3.42 7.76 1.96
CA MET A 8 -4.37 6.72 2.39
C MET A 8 -5.33 7.25 3.45
N PRO A 9 -6.52 6.66 3.63
CA PRO A 9 -7.23 6.79 4.90
C PRO A 9 -6.42 6.11 6.00
N ALA A 10 -6.24 6.80 7.12
CA ALA A 10 -5.69 6.22 8.34
C ALA A 10 -6.80 5.70 9.26
N GLU A 11 -6.39 5.02 10.32
CA GLU A 11 -7.27 4.54 11.39
C GLU A 11 -8.22 5.66 11.87
N GLY A 12 -9.51 5.36 11.97
CA GLY A 12 -10.54 6.34 12.31
C GLY A 12 -11.06 7.18 11.13
N GLY A 13 -10.68 6.84 9.89
CA GLY A 13 -11.16 7.51 8.67
C GLY A 13 -10.57 8.90 8.46
N VAL A 14 -9.44 9.20 9.10
CA VAL A 14 -8.73 10.47 8.97
C VAL A 14 -7.72 10.41 7.83
N LEU A 15 -7.21 11.56 7.39
CA LEU A 15 -6.17 11.61 6.36
C LEU A 15 -4.86 11.02 6.89
N GLY A 16 -4.24 10.14 6.09
CA GLY A 16 -2.95 9.52 6.39
C GLY A 16 -1.99 9.52 5.20
N PHE A 17 -0.72 9.26 5.50
CA PHE A 17 0.32 9.05 4.51
C PHE A 17 1.08 7.75 4.78
N LEU A 18 1.45 7.08 3.71
CA LEU A 18 2.52 6.09 3.69
C LEU A 18 3.76 6.78 3.15
N ILE A 19 4.85 6.73 3.90
CA ILE A 19 6.16 7.21 3.47
C ILE A 19 7.09 6.02 3.44
N LEU A 20 7.56 5.65 2.25
CA LEU A 20 8.61 4.67 2.07
C LEU A 20 9.95 5.39 1.98
N SER A 21 10.82 5.10 2.93
CA SER A 21 12.20 5.59 2.98
C SER A 21 13.12 4.39 3.10
N ASP A 22 13.98 4.21 2.09
CA ASP A 22 14.86 3.03 1.97
C ASP A 22 14.04 1.72 2.06
N PHE A 23 14.14 0.99 3.17
CA PHE A 23 13.40 -0.25 3.40
C PHE A 23 12.32 -0.11 4.49
N SER A 24 12.02 1.10 4.95
CA SER A 24 11.02 1.32 6.00
C SER A 24 9.79 2.02 5.47
N VAL A 25 8.62 1.44 5.75
CA VAL A 25 7.31 2.06 5.47
C VAL A 25 6.79 2.69 6.76
N GLN A 26 6.55 4.00 6.74
CA GLN A 26 6.01 4.77 7.85
C GLN A 26 4.56 5.15 7.59
N LEU A 27 3.68 4.81 8.53
CA LEU A 27 2.27 5.16 8.51
C LEU A 27 2.05 6.39 9.39
N TRP A 28 1.72 7.49 8.75
CA TRP A 28 1.41 8.76 9.40
C TRP A 28 -0.08 9.00 9.36
N LYS A 29 -0.62 9.56 10.44
CA LYS A 29 -2.01 10.01 10.51
C LYS A 29 -2.10 11.46 10.93
N ARG A 30 -3.13 12.14 10.44
CA ARG A 30 -3.49 13.47 10.91
C ARG A 30 -4.30 13.35 12.19
N GLU A 31 -3.80 13.95 13.26
CA GLU A 31 -4.51 14.06 14.53
C GLU A 31 -4.74 15.52 14.89
N THR A 32 -5.81 15.78 15.63
CA THR A 32 -6.10 17.09 16.20
C THR A 32 -5.83 17.04 17.69
N ASP A 33 -5.17 18.05 18.22
CA ASP A 33 -4.89 18.14 19.64
C ASP A 33 -5.99 18.83 20.45
N SER A 34 -5.75 19.00 21.76
CA SER A 34 -6.68 19.68 22.66
C SER A 34 -6.97 21.13 22.27
N ASP A 35 -6.07 21.75 21.49
CA ASP A 35 -6.15 23.14 21.06
C ASP A 35 -6.71 23.26 19.62
N ASP A 36 -7.29 22.18 19.10
CA ASP A 36 -7.82 22.05 17.74
C ASP A 36 -6.77 22.24 16.63
N VAL A 37 -5.49 22.07 16.96
CA VAL A 37 -4.39 22.19 15.99
C VAL A 37 -4.11 20.83 15.36
N ALA A 38 -4.22 20.78 14.03
CA ALA A 38 -3.91 19.58 13.26
C ALA A 38 -2.41 19.34 13.18
N ARG A 39 -1.98 18.13 13.52
CA ARG A 39 -0.59 17.66 13.46
C ARG A 39 -0.48 16.29 12.80
N TRP A 40 0.69 16.00 12.25
CA TRP A 40 1.02 14.66 11.75
C TRP A 40 1.70 13.86 12.84
N VAL A 41 1.20 12.65 13.09
CA VAL A 41 1.74 11.73 14.09
C VAL A 41 2.12 10.43 13.39
N LEU A 42 3.35 9.97 13.66
CA LEU A 42 3.82 8.67 13.22
C LEU A 42 3.11 7.59 14.06
N GLY A 43 2.31 6.75 13.41
CA GLY A 43 1.58 5.68 14.07
C GLY A 43 2.37 4.38 14.11
N ARG A 44 2.87 3.91 12.96
CA ARG A 44 3.55 2.62 12.81
C ARG A 44 4.69 2.73 11.80
N THR A 45 5.76 1.99 12.05
CA THR A 45 6.82 1.74 11.06
C THR A 45 6.88 0.24 10.79
N ILE A 46 6.99 -0.14 9.52
CA ILE A 46 7.16 -1.51 9.04
C ILE A 46 8.53 -1.60 8.39
N ASP A 47 9.32 -2.59 8.80
CA ASP A 47 10.67 -2.81 8.30
C ASP A 47 10.66 -3.90 7.21
N LEU A 48 10.78 -3.49 5.96
CA LEU A 48 10.57 -4.38 4.80
C LEU A 48 11.71 -5.36 4.60
N ASP A 49 12.94 -4.98 4.92
CA ASP A 49 14.09 -5.88 4.78
C ASP A 49 13.98 -7.07 5.73
N ASN A 50 13.55 -6.83 6.96
CA ASN A 50 13.28 -7.86 7.95
C ASN A 50 11.99 -8.64 7.64
N LEU A 51 10.93 -7.96 7.17
CA LEU A 51 9.65 -8.60 6.85
C LEU A 51 9.76 -9.54 5.64
N LEU A 52 10.41 -9.08 4.57
CA LEU A 52 10.51 -9.77 3.29
C LEU A 52 11.86 -10.47 3.09
N LEU A 53 12.75 -10.43 4.10
CA LEU A 53 14.10 -11.00 4.08
C LEU A 53 14.95 -10.47 2.91
N LEU A 54 14.86 -9.16 2.66
CA LEU A 54 15.64 -8.48 1.61
C LEU A 54 17.05 -8.21 2.10
N SER A 55 18.01 -8.17 1.17
CA SER A 55 19.36 -7.71 1.51
C SER A 55 19.44 -6.19 1.41
N SER A 56 19.88 -5.52 2.48
CA SER A 56 20.03 -4.06 2.50
C SER A 56 21.14 -3.54 1.55
N ASP A 57 22.00 -4.45 1.06
CA ASP A 57 23.02 -4.20 0.03
C ASP A 57 22.44 -4.23 -1.40
N GLU A 58 21.12 -4.30 -1.57
CA GLU A 58 20.50 -4.26 -2.89
C GLU A 58 20.76 -2.93 -3.61
N ALA A 59 21.14 -3.03 -4.87
CA ALA A 59 21.40 -1.88 -5.73
C ALA A 59 20.15 -1.03 -6.03
N HIS A 60 18.95 -1.55 -5.72
CA HIS A 60 17.67 -0.88 -5.95
C HIS A 60 16.83 -0.90 -4.68
N TYR A 61 16.26 0.26 -4.34
CA TYR A 61 15.34 0.39 -3.22
C TYR A 61 13.93 -0.04 -3.62
N PRO A 62 13.13 -0.54 -2.66
CA PRO A 62 11.71 -0.79 -2.86
C PRO A 62 10.96 0.45 -3.37
N MET A 63 9.83 0.20 -4.06
CA MET A 63 8.96 1.25 -4.60
C MET A 63 7.50 0.96 -4.28
N ILE A 64 6.71 1.99 -3.93
CA ILE A 64 5.26 1.84 -3.78
C ILE A 64 4.61 1.79 -5.16
N PHE A 65 3.92 0.68 -5.46
CA PHE A 65 3.17 0.52 -6.72
C PHE A 65 1.70 0.94 -6.59
N GLY A 66 1.14 0.88 -5.39
CA GLY A 66 -0.23 1.29 -5.13
C GLY A 66 -0.73 0.84 -3.77
N PHE A 67 -1.95 1.25 -3.45
CA PHE A 67 -2.65 0.90 -2.22
C PHE A 67 -4.11 0.59 -2.54
N ALA A 68 -4.62 -0.53 -2.04
CA ALA A 68 -6.03 -0.88 -2.10
C ALA A 68 -6.71 -0.40 -0.82
N GLU A 69 -7.51 0.66 -0.95
CA GLU A 69 -8.14 1.35 0.18
C GLU A 69 -9.07 0.45 0.99
N ASP A 70 -9.96 -0.28 0.32
CA ASP A 70 -10.99 -1.09 0.96
C ASP A 70 -10.43 -2.26 1.77
N ASP A 71 -9.29 -2.81 1.35
CA ASP A 71 -8.66 -3.98 1.97
C ASP A 71 -7.44 -3.61 2.84
N ASN A 72 -7.06 -2.33 2.88
CA ASN A 72 -5.87 -1.84 3.59
C ASN A 72 -4.58 -2.57 3.17
N VAL A 73 -4.43 -2.82 1.86
CA VAL A 73 -3.32 -3.58 1.27
C VAL A 73 -2.38 -2.67 0.49
N LEU A 74 -1.09 -2.73 0.84
CA LEU A 74 -0.01 -2.04 0.15
C LEU A 74 0.64 -2.94 -0.91
N PHE A 75 0.87 -2.41 -2.10
CA PHE A 75 1.61 -3.07 -3.17
C PHE A 75 3.01 -2.49 -3.25
N ILE A 76 4.02 -3.33 -3.02
CA ILE A 76 5.43 -2.94 -3.05
C ILE A 76 6.15 -3.74 -4.12
N TRP A 77 6.91 -3.04 -4.96
CA TRP A 77 7.91 -3.65 -5.81
C TRP A 77 9.26 -3.68 -5.10
N THR A 78 9.96 -4.81 -5.20
CA THR A 78 11.35 -5.02 -4.76
C THR A 78 12.13 -5.72 -5.88
N THR A 79 13.44 -5.90 -5.70
CA THR A 79 14.26 -6.62 -6.69
C THR A 79 13.86 -8.09 -6.86
N ILE A 80 13.28 -8.70 -5.83
CA ILE A 80 12.89 -10.11 -5.82
C ILE A 80 11.41 -10.34 -6.16
N GLY A 81 10.63 -9.28 -6.41
CA GLY A 81 9.25 -9.42 -6.86
C GLY A 81 8.31 -8.31 -6.40
N ILE A 82 7.02 -8.51 -6.66
CA ILE A 82 5.95 -7.62 -6.17
C ILE A 82 5.24 -8.32 -5.02
N PHE A 83 5.08 -7.61 -3.91
CA PHE A 83 4.44 -8.08 -2.70
C PHE A 83 3.18 -7.28 -2.40
N THR A 84 2.16 -7.96 -1.89
CA THR A 84 1.04 -7.35 -1.19
C THR A 84 1.28 -7.47 0.31
N ILE A 85 1.08 -6.38 1.06
CA ILE A 85 1.22 -6.36 2.52
C ILE A 85 -0.08 -5.81 3.11
N GLN A 86 -0.77 -6.61 3.93
CA GLN A 86 -1.91 -6.12 4.71
C GLN A 86 -1.39 -5.32 5.90
N LEU A 87 -1.70 -4.02 5.97
CA LEU A 87 -1.05 -3.11 6.93
C LEU A 87 -1.45 -3.34 8.39
N GLU A 88 -2.59 -3.98 8.64
CA GLU A 88 -3.08 -4.30 10.00
C GLU A 88 -2.39 -5.53 10.57
N SER A 89 -2.50 -6.68 9.89
CA SER A 89 -1.92 -7.96 10.33
C SER A 89 -0.43 -8.10 10.04
N ILE A 90 0.10 -7.30 9.11
CA ILE A 90 1.46 -7.42 8.58
C ILE A 90 1.69 -8.74 7.81
N GLU A 91 0.60 -9.45 7.46
CA GLU A 91 0.67 -10.58 6.54
C GLU A 91 1.04 -10.09 5.14
N PHE A 92 1.90 -10.83 4.45
CA PHE A 92 2.31 -10.53 3.10
C PHE A 92 2.19 -11.74 2.19
N MET A 93 2.02 -11.47 0.90
CA MET A 93 2.01 -12.46 -0.18
C MET A 93 2.82 -11.94 -1.36
N GLN A 94 3.64 -12.80 -1.96
CA GLN A 94 4.30 -12.48 -3.21
C GLN A 94 3.29 -12.66 -4.35
N PHE A 95 2.96 -11.57 -5.02
CA PHE A 95 1.98 -11.53 -6.11
C PHE A 95 2.62 -11.84 -7.47
N LYS A 96 3.91 -11.49 -7.65
CA LYS A 96 4.62 -11.72 -8.91
C LYS A 96 6.12 -11.94 -8.67
N GLU A 97 6.64 -13.00 -9.27
CA GLU A 97 8.08 -13.28 -9.41
C GLU A 97 8.80 -12.16 -10.18
N PRO A 98 10.11 -11.97 -9.97
CA PRO A 98 10.85 -10.90 -10.63
C PRO A 98 10.91 -11.20 -12.13
N SER A 99 10.15 -10.46 -12.94
CA SER A 99 10.31 -10.47 -14.38
C SER A 99 11.38 -9.45 -14.77
N GLU A 100 12.29 -9.79 -15.68
CA GLU A 100 13.38 -8.93 -16.20
C GLU A 100 12.94 -7.55 -16.74
N THR A 101 11.63 -7.31 -16.84
CA THR A 101 11.09 -6.04 -17.30
C THR A 101 10.85 -5.11 -16.12
N HIS A 102 11.71 -4.08 -16.02
CA HIS A 102 11.53 -2.82 -15.28
C HIS A 102 10.29 -2.04 -15.77
N ASN A 103 9.16 -2.71 -15.94
CA ASN A 103 7.94 -2.05 -16.35
C ASN A 103 7.36 -1.39 -15.10
N SER A 104 7.55 -0.08 -15.06
CA SER A 104 6.87 0.92 -14.23
C SER A 104 5.35 0.91 -14.49
N SER A 105 4.72 -0.24 -14.36
CA SER A 105 3.29 -0.41 -14.51
C SER A 105 2.66 -0.05 -13.18
N ILE A 106 1.98 1.09 -13.14
CA ILE A 106 1.13 1.47 -12.00
C ILE A 106 0.07 0.38 -11.86
N CYS A 107 0.06 -0.29 -10.70
CA CYS A 107 -1.00 -1.24 -10.37
C CYS A 107 -2.20 -0.45 -9.86
N HIS A 108 -3.32 -0.54 -10.57
CA HIS A 108 -4.61 -0.01 -10.11
C HIS A 108 -5.46 -1.18 -9.58
N PRO A 109 -5.32 -1.56 -8.30
CA PRO A 109 -6.22 -2.56 -7.71
C PRO A 109 -7.64 -2.00 -7.74
N PHE A 110 -8.58 -2.78 -8.26
CA PHE A 110 -10.00 -2.43 -8.26
C PHE A 110 -10.79 -3.58 -7.62
N ALA A 111 -11.58 -3.27 -6.60
CA ALA A 111 -12.59 -4.17 -6.07
C ALA A 111 -13.91 -3.87 -6.78
N GLY A 112 -14.22 -4.60 -7.86
CA GLY A 112 -15.48 -4.43 -8.58
C GLY A 112 -15.76 -5.56 -9.54
N VAL A 113 -16.94 -6.17 -9.43
CA VAL A 113 -17.47 -7.10 -10.43
C VAL A 113 -18.75 -6.49 -10.97
N TYR A 114 -18.82 -6.25 -12.28
CA TYR A 114 -20.08 -5.89 -12.92
C TYR A 114 -20.99 -7.12 -12.94
N THR A 115 -21.93 -7.19 -12.00
CA THR A 115 -23.07 -8.10 -12.13
C THR A 115 -23.98 -7.56 -13.22
N ALA A 116 -24.03 -8.23 -14.38
CA ALA A 116 -24.97 -7.89 -15.43
C ALA A 116 -26.40 -7.94 -14.87
N GLY A 117 -27.12 -6.81 -14.95
CA GLY A 117 -28.47 -6.67 -14.41
C GLY A 117 -29.41 -7.75 -14.96
N MET A 118 -30.18 -8.37 -14.07
CA MET A 118 -31.16 -9.40 -14.43
C MET A 118 -32.15 -8.85 -15.47
N PRO A 119 -32.60 -9.68 -16.45
CA PRO A 119 -33.66 -9.29 -17.36
C PRO A 119 -34.93 -9.01 -16.56
N ILE A 120 -35.52 -7.85 -16.78
CA ILE A 120 -36.83 -7.49 -16.23
C ILE A 120 -37.84 -8.49 -16.80
N ASP A 121 -38.53 -9.19 -15.90
CA ASP A 121 -39.61 -10.11 -16.20
C ASP A 121 -40.64 -9.42 -17.12
N GLY A 122 -40.73 -9.91 -18.36
CA GLY A 122 -41.68 -9.44 -19.34
C GLY A 122 -43.02 -10.09 -19.07
N GLY A 123 -43.91 -9.35 -18.41
CA GLY A 123 -45.29 -9.77 -18.21
C GLY A 123 -46.01 -10.06 -19.54
N HIS A 124 -46.78 -11.15 -19.54
CA HIS A 124 -48.00 -11.36 -20.33
C HIS A 124 -49.01 -12.10 -19.48
#